data_AF-A0A6S6ZP56-F1
#
_entry.id   AF-A0A6S6ZP56-F1
#
_cell.length_a   1.000
_cell.length_b   1.000
_cell.length_c   1.000
_cell.angle_alpha   90.00
_cell.angle_beta   90.00
_cell.angle_gamma   90.00
#
_symmetry.space_group_name_H-M   'P 1'
#
loop_
_entity.id
_entity.type
_entity.pdbx_description
1 polymer ?
#
loop_
_entity_poly.entity_id
_entity_poly.type
_entity_poly.pdbx_seq_one_letter_code
_entity_poly.pdbx_strand_id
1 'polypeptide(L)'
;MVSNGGLAFAAAAAGAAMLAWSASRLRVGEVGALRLHWLAGGALAASAILLGLSWHAVQGVPGLLGSRMGHLALTVTAVLLLSALAAAWLHSRASQVEAGATAAWRRGAAVAMAALALLALILAAAIWRLPQDAAAMTHWPFAWRYDPDLPVSPHTWKRLWLALAQTGVAAALLVGALFARRWRIGLLALAAVLAFSASWPRPQMLLTEARSTSFQRSPLAFSDTNVLQGGRLYQAHCAGCHGAKADGRGALAASLPTWPSVLGAALFDNRPEGELHWRVAQGGGPALSASGSHAFLAVLGPDEIWQVLDYLRLQAYGTSGGTGMPAIPAPVVELACRDGRAARLSGLRGLPLRVMAHAPGAPDEPQDPRLLTVALTRGATGEVNADCVAASGEAWDAYALAAGVPSAGLAGAQFMVDRRGWLRARRLPGAAPAWTSADNVCGPGGRMENTSAGGLGDLLLAMDRAPIAVPDVRRR
;
A
#
# COMPACT_ATOMS: atom_id res chain seq x y z
N MET A 1 -0.07 -14.07 -6.28
CA MET A 1 -1.17 -13.28 -5.67
C MET A 1 -1.77 -14.14 -4.57
N VAL A 2 -1.89 -13.61 -3.34
CA VAL A 2 -2.53 -14.34 -2.23
C VAL A 2 -4.04 -14.18 -2.38
N SER A 3 -4.80 -15.27 -2.51
CA SER A 3 -6.26 -15.22 -2.55
C SER A 3 -6.83 -15.27 -1.13
N ASN A 4 -8.03 -14.70 -0.93
CA ASN A 4 -8.79 -14.88 0.32
C ASN A 4 -8.94 -16.36 0.67
N GLY A 5 -9.01 -17.22 -0.36
CA GLY A 5 -9.04 -18.66 -0.19
C GLY A 5 -7.79 -19.27 0.43
N GLY A 6 -6.60 -18.81 0.04
CA GLY A 6 -5.35 -19.27 0.65
C GLY A 6 -5.26 -18.91 2.13
N LEU A 7 -5.72 -17.72 2.50
CA LEU A 7 -5.74 -17.25 3.89
C LEU A 7 -6.77 -18.00 4.75
N ALA A 8 -7.99 -18.14 4.24
CA ALA A 8 -9.04 -18.89 4.90
C ALA A 8 -8.66 -20.36 5.07
N PHE A 9 -7.99 -20.97 4.09
CA PHE A 9 -7.50 -22.35 4.19
C PHE A 9 -6.44 -22.50 5.30
N ALA A 10 -5.47 -21.60 5.36
CA ALA A 10 -4.45 -21.61 6.41
C ALA A 10 -5.07 -21.51 7.82
N ALA A 11 -6.08 -20.65 7.98
CA ALA A 11 -6.84 -20.53 9.23
C ALA A 11 -7.69 -21.77 9.54
N ALA A 12 -8.39 -22.31 8.54
CA ALA A 12 -9.33 -23.42 8.70
C ALA A 12 -8.63 -24.76 8.99
N ALA A 13 -7.47 -25.02 8.37
CA ALA A 13 -6.73 -26.27 8.56
C ALA A 13 -6.32 -26.48 10.02
N ALA A 14 -5.84 -25.43 10.70
CA ALA A 14 -5.48 -25.49 12.11
C ALA A 14 -6.71 -25.66 13.02
N GLY A 15 -7.80 -24.91 12.75
CA GLY A 15 -9.07 -25.06 13.48
C GLY A 15 -9.66 -26.47 13.36
N ALA A 16 -9.64 -27.06 12.17
CA ALA A 16 -10.13 -28.42 11.94
C ALA A 16 -9.33 -29.49 12.70
N ALA A 17 -8.00 -29.38 12.71
CA ALA A 17 -7.13 -30.30 13.45
C ALA A 17 -7.38 -30.24 14.97
N MET A 18 -7.59 -29.03 15.52
CA MET A 18 -7.93 -28.84 16.93
C MET A 18 -9.32 -29.41 17.25
N LEU A 19 -10.32 -29.20 16.39
CA LEU A 19 -11.67 -29.71 16.59
C LEU A 19 -11.69 -31.25 16.58
N ALA A 20 -10.94 -31.88 15.67
CA ALA A 20 -10.79 -33.33 15.60
C ALA A 20 -10.20 -33.91 16.90
N TRP A 21 -9.18 -33.25 17.46
CA TRP A 21 -8.61 -33.65 18.76
C TRP A 21 -9.60 -33.49 19.91
N SER A 22 -10.34 -32.37 19.96
CA SER A 22 -11.34 -32.17 21.01
C SER A 22 -12.46 -33.23 20.94
N ALA A 23 -12.89 -33.59 19.73
CA ALA A 23 -13.91 -34.61 19.51
C ALA A 23 -13.43 -36.01 19.95
N SER A 24 -12.18 -36.38 19.66
CA SER A 24 -11.63 -37.68 20.10
C SER A 24 -11.48 -37.78 21.61
N ARG A 25 -11.23 -36.66 22.31
CA ARG A 25 -11.20 -36.62 23.78
C ARG A 25 -12.56 -36.65 24.45
N LEU A 26 -13.62 -36.29 23.74
CA LEU A 26 -15.00 -36.37 24.23
C LEU A 26 -15.61 -37.77 24.02
N ARG A 27 -15.11 -38.55 23.05
CA ARG A 27 -15.53 -39.95 22.85
C ARG A 27 -14.75 -40.88 23.78
N VAL A 28 -15.47 -41.66 24.58
CA VAL A 28 -14.88 -42.70 25.43
C VAL A 28 -14.54 -43.89 24.53
N GLY A 29 -13.26 -44.16 24.25
CA GLY A 29 -12.84 -45.45 23.68
C GLY A 29 -11.74 -45.47 22.62
N GLU A 30 -11.36 -44.36 21.98
CA GLU A 30 -10.33 -44.39 20.93
C GLU A 30 -9.01 -43.70 21.32
N VAL A 31 -7.91 -44.45 21.19
CA VAL A 31 -6.54 -43.96 21.36
C VAL A 31 -5.95 -43.68 19.97
N GLY A 32 -6.17 -42.45 19.50
CA GLY A 32 -5.60 -41.88 18.26
C GLY A 32 -6.45 -40.68 17.81
N ALA A 33 -5.94 -39.59 17.24
CA ALA A 33 -4.66 -39.33 16.63
C ALA A 33 -4.41 -37.80 16.61
N LEU A 34 -3.62 -37.30 17.57
CA LEU A 34 -2.77 -36.09 17.51
C LEU A 34 -2.31 -35.82 18.94
N ARG A 35 -1.00 -35.95 19.18
CA ARG A 35 -0.42 -35.61 20.48
C ARG A 35 -0.43 -34.08 20.61
N LEU A 36 -0.69 -33.54 21.80
CA LEU A 36 -0.86 -32.09 22.00
C LEU A 36 0.31 -31.23 21.51
N HIS A 37 1.56 -31.74 21.58
CA HIS A 37 2.72 -31.05 21.01
C HIS A 37 2.63 -30.84 19.48
N TRP A 38 2.02 -31.75 18.72
CA TRP A 38 1.77 -31.58 17.29
C TRP A 38 0.70 -30.51 17.02
N LEU A 39 -0.35 -30.43 17.86
CA LEU A 39 -1.34 -29.36 17.77
C LEU A 39 -0.73 -27.99 18.08
N ALA A 40 0.12 -27.92 19.11
CA ALA A 40 0.84 -26.70 19.43
C ALA A 40 1.76 -26.28 18.28
N GLY A 41 2.56 -27.19 17.73
CA GLY A 41 3.42 -26.93 16.58
C GLY A 41 2.64 -26.53 15.32
N GLY A 42 1.54 -27.22 15.03
CA GLY A 42 0.68 -26.91 13.88
C GLY A 42 0.00 -25.55 13.99
N ALA A 43 -0.50 -25.18 15.17
CA ALA A 43 -1.10 -23.87 15.41
C ALA A 43 -0.07 -22.73 15.32
N LEU A 44 1.17 -22.94 15.78
CA LEU A 44 2.27 -21.98 15.60
C LEU A 44 2.64 -21.81 14.12
N ALA A 45 2.78 -22.92 13.38
CA ALA A 45 3.09 -22.89 11.96
C ALA A 45 1.98 -22.18 11.16
N ALA A 46 0.72 -22.51 11.43
CA ALA A 46 -0.43 -21.85 10.81
C ALA A 46 -0.49 -20.35 11.12
N SER A 47 -0.16 -19.95 12.37
CA SER A 47 -0.08 -18.54 12.76
C SER A 47 0.98 -17.79 11.94
N ALA A 48 2.17 -18.37 11.78
CA ALA A 48 3.26 -17.78 11.00
C ALA A 48 2.92 -17.68 9.51
N ILE A 49 2.35 -18.74 8.93
CA ILE A 49 1.89 -18.77 7.53
C ILE A 49 0.79 -17.72 7.31
N LEU A 50 -0.21 -17.67 8.18
CA LEU A 50 -1.30 -16.71 8.07
C LEU A 50 -0.80 -15.27 8.14
N LEU A 51 0.10 -14.95 9.08
CA LEU A 51 0.72 -13.63 9.19
C LEU A 51 1.52 -13.27 7.93
N GLY A 52 2.34 -14.19 7.41
CA GLY A 52 3.13 -13.95 6.20
C GLY A 52 2.25 -13.72 4.96
N LEU A 53 1.23 -14.56 4.76
CA LEU A 53 0.27 -14.39 3.68
C LEU A 53 -0.51 -13.07 3.82
N SER A 54 -0.94 -12.73 5.04
CA SER A 54 -1.70 -11.51 5.30
C SER A 54 -0.85 -10.27 5.06
N TRP A 55 0.40 -10.28 5.53
CA TRP A 55 1.38 -9.20 5.30
C TRP A 55 1.50 -8.85 3.81
N HIS A 56 1.59 -9.87 2.95
CA HIS A 56 1.64 -9.66 1.50
C HIS A 56 0.30 -9.22 0.92
N ALA A 57 -0.82 -9.73 1.43
CA ALA A 57 -2.16 -9.37 0.94
C ALA A 57 -2.53 -7.90 1.23
N VAL A 58 -2.16 -7.38 2.41
CA VAL A 58 -2.54 -6.03 2.84
C VAL A 58 -1.37 -5.03 2.81
N GLN A 59 -0.25 -5.38 2.15
CA GLN A 59 0.90 -4.49 1.93
C GLN A 59 1.56 -3.98 3.23
N GLY A 60 1.77 -4.90 4.18
CA GLY A 60 2.55 -4.65 5.39
C GLY A 60 1.76 -4.10 6.58
N VAL A 61 2.45 -3.41 7.49
CA VAL A 61 1.90 -2.93 8.76
C VAL A 61 0.67 -2.04 8.60
N PRO A 62 0.64 -1.03 7.69
CA PRO A 62 -0.52 -0.16 7.53
C PRO A 62 -1.79 -0.92 7.21
N GLY A 63 -1.75 -1.86 6.27
CA GLY A 63 -2.93 -2.66 5.96
C GLY A 63 -3.27 -3.68 7.04
N LEU A 64 -2.30 -4.26 7.76
CA LEU A 64 -2.61 -5.21 8.85
C LEU A 64 -3.38 -4.52 9.98
N LEU A 65 -3.00 -3.28 10.30
CA LEU A 65 -3.59 -2.52 11.40
C LEU A 65 -4.76 -1.63 10.95
N GLY A 66 -4.91 -1.39 9.65
CA GLY A 66 -5.88 -0.42 9.12
C GLY A 66 -6.91 -0.96 8.13
N SER A 67 -6.85 -2.26 7.78
CA SER A 67 -7.86 -2.92 6.95
C SER A 67 -8.68 -3.93 7.75
N ARG A 68 -9.93 -4.16 7.33
CA ARG A 68 -10.81 -5.17 7.93
C ARG A 68 -10.23 -6.57 7.82
N MET A 69 -9.61 -6.87 6.67
CA MET A 69 -8.91 -8.12 6.42
C MET A 69 -7.73 -8.33 7.39
N GLY A 70 -6.95 -7.27 7.62
CA GLY A 70 -5.84 -7.27 8.57
C GLY A 70 -6.30 -7.56 10.00
N HIS A 71 -7.37 -6.90 10.46
CA HIS A 71 -7.93 -7.15 11.79
C HIS A 71 -8.41 -8.59 11.98
N LEU A 72 -9.08 -9.16 10.97
CA LEU A 72 -9.52 -10.55 11.02
C LEU A 72 -8.33 -11.52 11.03
N ALA A 73 -7.33 -11.28 10.19
CA ALA A 73 -6.10 -12.08 10.19
C ALA A 73 -5.39 -12.04 11.55
N LEU A 74 -5.21 -10.85 12.14
CA LEU A 74 -4.59 -10.69 13.46
C LEU A 74 -5.40 -11.39 14.55
N THR A 75 -6.74 -11.32 14.48
CA THR A 75 -7.62 -12.00 15.43
C THR A 75 -7.48 -13.51 15.33
N VAL A 76 -7.46 -14.07 14.12
CA VAL A 76 -7.23 -15.51 13.91
C VAL A 76 -5.85 -15.92 14.43
N THR A 77 -4.81 -15.16 14.09
CA THR A 77 -3.45 -15.40 14.60
C THR A 77 -3.44 -15.42 16.12
N ALA A 78 -4.10 -14.47 16.80
CA ALA A 78 -4.19 -14.44 18.26
C ALA A 78 -4.89 -15.69 18.81
N VAL A 79 -6.00 -16.13 18.19
CA VAL A 79 -6.70 -17.37 18.58
C VAL A 79 -5.82 -18.60 18.41
N LEU A 80 -5.07 -18.70 17.31
CA LEU A 80 -4.15 -19.82 17.06
C LEU A 80 -2.97 -19.83 18.04
N LEU A 81 -2.39 -18.67 18.36
CA LEU A 81 -1.32 -18.57 19.37
C LEU A 81 -1.81 -18.95 20.77
N LEU A 82 -3.01 -18.50 21.17
CA LEU A 82 -3.64 -18.90 22.43
C LEU A 82 -3.89 -20.42 22.47
N SER A 83 -4.31 -20.99 21.35
CA SER A 83 -4.55 -22.43 21.22
C SER A 83 -3.25 -23.23 21.32
N ALA A 84 -2.17 -22.75 20.70
CA ALA A 84 -0.86 -23.37 20.80
C ALA A 84 -0.34 -23.35 22.24
N LEU A 85 -0.49 -22.22 22.92
CA LEU A 85 -0.09 -22.05 24.32
C LEU A 85 -0.89 -22.98 25.24
N ALA A 86 -2.21 -23.05 25.05
CA ALA A 86 -3.08 -23.95 25.81
C ALA A 86 -2.71 -25.42 25.59
N ALA A 87 -2.47 -25.84 24.34
CA ALA A 87 -2.07 -27.20 24.01
C ALA A 87 -0.70 -27.56 24.63
N ALA A 88 0.28 -26.66 24.56
CA ALA A 88 1.59 -26.85 25.19
C ALA A 88 1.47 -26.96 26.72
N TRP A 89 0.67 -26.09 27.34
CA TRP A 89 0.45 -26.10 28.78
C TRP A 89 -0.25 -27.38 29.27
N LEU A 90 -1.27 -27.83 28.53
CA LEU A 90 -1.94 -29.09 28.81
C LEU A 90 -0.97 -30.28 28.65
N HIS A 91 -0.11 -30.25 27.62
CA HIS A 91 0.90 -31.29 27.41
C HIS A 91 1.89 -31.39 28.57
N SER A 92 2.39 -30.25 29.07
CA SER A 92 3.33 -30.24 30.20
C SER A 92 2.72 -30.73 31.51
N ARG A 93 1.38 -30.75 31.60
CA ARG A 93 0.61 -31.21 32.76
C ARG A 93 0.07 -32.64 32.61
N ALA A 94 0.21 -33.25 31.44
CA ALA A 94 -0.47 -34.50 31.08
C ALA A 94 -0.19 -35.65 32.07
N SER A 95 1.07 -35.85 32.47
CA SER A 95 1.46 -36.92 33.40
C SER A 95 0.86 -36.76 34.81
N GLN A 96 0.62 -35.53 35.25
CA GLN A 96 0.02 -35.24 36.56
C GLN A 96 -1.51 -35.30 36.53
N VAL A 97 -2.09 -34.96 35.37
CA VAL A 97 -3.52 -35.02 35.10
C VAL A 97 -3.98 -36.48 35.01
N GLU A 98 -3.18 -37.36 34.40
CA GLU A 98 -3.49 -38.80 34.34
C GLU A 98 -3.55 -39.45 35.72
N ALA A 99 -2.73 -38.99 36.67
CA ALA A 99 -2.66 -39.52 38.03
C ALA A 99 -3.75 -39.00 39.00
N GLY A 100 -4.48 -37.93 38.67
CA GLY A 100 -5.40 -37.31 39.65
C GLY A 100 -6.48 -36.35 39.12
N ALA A 101 -6.63 -36.16 37.80
CA ALA A 101 -7.64 -35.25 37.27
C ALA A 101 -9.03 -35.90 37.16
N THR A 102 -10.04 -35.20 37.66
CA THR A 102 -11.44 -35.58 37.53
C THR A 102 -11.87 -35.61 36.05
N ALA A 103 -12.85 -36.46 35.72
CA ALA A 103 -13.46 -36.48 34.39
C ALA A 103 -14.06 -35.12 33.98
N ALA A 104 -14.42 -34.28 34.94
CA ALA A 104 -14.90 -32.92 34.71
C ALA A 104 -13.80 -31.99 34.15
N TRP A 105 -12.57 -32.05 34.70
CA TRP A 105 -11.45 -31.23 34.23
C TRP A 105 -11.04 -31.57 32.79
N ARG A 106 -10.97 -32.88 32.46
CA ARG A 106 -10.65 -33.34 31.10
C ARG A 106 -11.69 -32.88 30.07
N ARG A 107 -12.98 -32.94 30.43
CA ARG A 107 -14.08 -32.42 29.60
C ARG A 107 -13.99 -30.90 29.44
N GLY A 108 -13.73 -30.16 30.52
CA GLY A 108 -13.56 -28.71 30.47
C GLY A 108 -12.43 -28.26 29.53
N ALA A 109 -11.26 -28.91 29.60
CA ALA A 109 -10.14 -28.62 28.71
C ALA A 109 -10.46 -28.92 27.24
N ALA A 110 -11.13 -30.04 26.95
CA ALA A 110 -11.56 -30.40 25.60
C ALA A 110 -12.58 -29.39 25.03
N VAL A 111 -13.54 -28.95 25.86
CA VAL A 111 -14.55 -27.94 25.50
C VAL A 111 -13.90 -26.58 25.22
N ALA A 112 -12.96 -26.14 26.05
CA ALA A 112 -12.25 -24.87 25.83
C ALA A 112 -11.45 -24.89 24.51
N MET A 113 -10.74 -25.98 24.23
CA MET A 113 -10.03 -26.16 22.95
C MET A 113 -11.00 -26.22 21.75
N ALA A 114 -12.17 -26.86 21.91
CA ALA A 114 -13.21 -26.91 20.88
C ALA A 114 -13.79 -25.52 20.60
N ALA A 115 -13.99 -24.70 21.63
CA ALA A 115 -14.47 -23.33 21.48
C ALA A 115 -13.47 -22.45 20.71
N LEU A 116 -12.16 -22.55 21.01
CA LEU A 116 -11.12 -21.85 20.26
C LEU A 116 -11.04 -22.34 18.80
N ALA A 117 -11.15 -23.65 18.58
CA ALA A 117 -11.19 -24.24 17.24
C ALA A 117 -12.38 -23.72 16.43
N LEU A 118 -13.57 -23.70 17.03
CA LEU A 118 -14.79 -23.19 16.40
C LEU A 118 -14.67 -21.70 16.06
N LEU A 119 -14.12 -20.90 16.99
CA LEU A 119 -13.87 -19.49 16.74
C LEU A 119 -12.92 -19.27 15.56
N ALA A 120 -11.82 -20.04 15.47
CA ALA A 120 -10.90 -19.98 14.35
C ALA A 120 -11.59 -20.34 13.02
N LEU A 121 -12.46 -21.35 13.00
CA LEU A 121 -13.23 -21.75 11.82
C LEU A 121 -14.26 -20.68 11.40
N ILE A 122 -14.96 -20.05 12.35
CA ILE A 122 -15.89 -18.95 12.09
C ILE A 122 -15.15 -17.77 11.47
N LEU A 123 -14.00 -17.38 12.04
CA LEU A 123 -13.18 -16.30 11.52
C LEU A 123 -12.58 -16.64 10.15
N ALA A 124 -12.17 -17.89 9.91
CA ALA A 124 -11.72 -18.35 8.59
C ALA A 124 -12.84 -18.24 7.53
N ALA A 125 -14.07 -18.62 7.89
CA ALA A 125 -15.24 -18.45 7.03
C ALA A 125 -15.55 -16.96 6.77
N ALA A 126 -15.34 -16.08 7.76
CA ALA A 126 -15.44 -14.65 7.58
C ALA A 126 -14.38 -14.12 6.60
N ILE A 127 -13.13 -14.60 6.69
CA ILE A 127 -12.06 -14.28 5.74
C ILE A 127 -12.42 -14.71 4.31
N TRP A 128 -12.96 -15.91 4.16
CA TRP A 128 -13.39 -16.43 2.86
C TRP A 128 -14.47 -15.57 2.20
N ARG A 129 -15.41 -15.04 2.99
CA ARG A 129 -16.56 -14.24 2.52
C ARG A 129 -16.26 -12.76 2.31
N LEU A 130 -15.08 -12.28 2.70
CA LEU A 130 -14.73 -10.88 2.55
C LEU A 130 -14.68 -10.48 1.06
N PRO A 131 -15.28 -9.34 0.70
CA PRO A 131 -15.09 -8.77 -0.63
C PRO A 131 -13.62 -8.36 -0.81
N GLN A 132 -13.16 -8.28 -2.06
CA GLN A 132 -11.76 -8.05 -2.39
C GLN A 132 -11.25 -6.67 -1.95
N ASP A 133 -12.15 -5.68 -1.87
CA ASP A 133 -11.87 -4.33 -1.38
C ASP A 133 -11.58 -4.28 0.13
N ALA A 134 -11.87 -5.35 0.89
CA ALA A 134 -11.61 -5.39 2.32
C ALA A 134 -10.11 -5.45 2.69
N ALA A 135 -9.24 -5.69 1.72
CA ALA A 135 -7.78 -5.54 1.83
C ALA A 135 -7.33 -4.07 1.77
N ALA A 136 -8.17 -3.18 1.20
CA ALA A 136 -7.88 -1.77 1.14
C ALA A 136 -7.87 -1.18 2.55
N MET A 137 -6.90 -0.30 2.79
CA MET A 137 -6.77 0.31 4.10
C MET A 137 -7.84 1.39 4.29
N THR A 138 -8.69 1.20 5.31
CA THR A 138 -9.84 2.08 5.58
C THR A 138 -9.49 3.20 6.56
N HIS A 139 -8.68 2.91 7.59
CA HIS A 139 -8.27 3.91 8.57
C HIS A 139 -6.95 3.52 9.23
N TRP A 140 -6.15 4.49 9.62
CA TRP A 140 -5.03 4.28 10.53
C TRP A 140 -5.47 4.56 11.97
N PRO A 141 -5.38 3.59 12.91
CA PRO A 141 -5.97 3.73 14.24
C PRO A 141 -5.09 4.46 15.26
N PHE A 142 -3.85 4.81 14.92
CA PHE A 142 -2.90 5.41 15.86
C PHE A 142 -2.61 6.88 15.53
N ALA A 143 -2.30 7.68 16.56
CA ALA A 143 -1.90 9.08 16.39
C ALA A 143 -0.45 9.23 15.84
N TRP A 144 0.29 8.13 15.71
CA TRP A 144 1.69 8.11 15.32
C TRP A 144 1.91 7.16 14.14
N ARG A 145 2.84 7.48 13.25
CA ARG A 145 3.32 6.61 12.18
C ARG A 145 4.84 6.62 12.09
N TYR A 146 5.40 5.55 11.56
CA TYR A 146 6.79 5.54 11.14
C TYR A 146 6.93 6.31 9.82
N ASP A 147 8.03 7.05 9.70
CA ASP A 147 8.44 7.72 8.48
C ASP A 147 9.87 7.28 8.15
N PRO A 148 10.12 6.60 7.02
CA PRO A 148 11.46 6.14 6.64
C PRO A 148 12.48 7.28 6.54
N ASP A 149 12.04 8.49 6.20
CA ASP A 149 12.90 9.65 5.99
C ASP A 149 13.16 10.43 7.28
N LEU A 150 12.61 9.95 8.42
CA LEU A 150 12.88 10.54 9.72
C LEU A 150 14.34 10.32 10.14
N PRO A 151 15.12 11.38 10.42
CA PRO A 151 16.50 11.25 10.84
C PRO A 151 16.58 10.72 12.28
N VAL A 152 16.60 9.39 12.43
CA VAL A 152 16.71 8.71 13.73
C VAL A 152 18.18 8.45 14.06
N SER A 153 18.65 8.93 15.21
CA SER A 153 20.03 8.70 15.65
C SER A 153 20.33 7.21 15.87
N PRO A 154 21.57 6.74 15.59
CA PRO A 154 21.97 5.35 15.89
C PRO A 154 21.82 4.99 17.38
N HIS A 155 21.98 5.97 18.27
CA HIS A 155 21.76 5.79 19.70
C HIS A 155 20.30 5.47 20.02
N THR A 156 19.34 6.15 19.39
CA THR A 156 17.91 5.87 19.54
C THR A 156 17.58 4.45 19.07
N TRP A 157 18.13 4.02 17.93
CA TRP A 157 17.96 2.65 17.43
C TRP A 157 18.51 1.61 18.39
N LYS A 158 19.73 1.81 18.90
CA LYS A 158 20.32 0.91 19.89
C LYS A 158 19.45 0.80 21.14
N ARG A 159 18.92 1.91 21.64
CA ARG A 159 18.00 1.92 22.79
C ARG A 159 16.70 1.17 22.51
N LEU A 160 16.12 1.35 21.32
CA LEU A 160 14.93 0.62 20.91
C LEU A 160 15.18 -0.90 20.90
N TRP A 161 16.28 -1.34 20.28
CA TRP A 161 16.62 -2.77 20.21
C TRP A 161 16.87 -3.39 21.59
N LEU A 162 17.55 -2.66 22.49
CA LEU A 162 17.73 -3.10 23.88
C LEU A 162 16.40 -3.22 24.62
N ALA A 163 15.51 -2.23 24.48
CA ALA A 163 14.18 -2.27 25.10
C ALA A 163 13.32 -3.43 24.54
N LEU A 164 13.38 -3.68 23.22
CA LEU A 164 12.70 -4.80 22.57
C LEU A 164 13.26 -6.15 23.04
N ALA A 165 14.59 -6.31 23.10
CA ALA A 165 15.22 -7.53 23.60
C ALA A 165 14.84 -7.80 25.05
N GLN A 166 14.91 -6.79 25.91
CA GLN A 166 14.51 -6.88 27.32
C GLN A 166 13.03 -7.24 27.48
N THR A 167 12.15 -6.62 26.70
CA THR A 167 10.71 -6.94 26.69
C THR A 167 10.47 -8.37 26.16
N GLY A 168 11.22 -8.81 25.17
CA GLY A 168 11.19 -10.18 24.65
C GLY A 168 11.59 -11.21 25.69
N VAL A 169 12.65 -10.94 26.46
CA VAL A 169 13.06 -11.79 27.60
C VAL A 169 11.96 -11.81 28.67
N ALA A 170 11.38 -10.66 29.02
CA ALA A 170 10.27 -10.60 29.98
C ALA A 170 9.07 -11.44 29.51
N ALA A 171 8.69 -11.35 28.23
CA ALA A 171 7.62 -12.17 27.66
C ALA A 171 7.95 -13.68 27.69
N ALA A 172 9.18 -14.07 27.36
CA ALA A 172 9.62 -15.46 27.45
C ALA A 172 9.58 -16.00 28.89
N LEU A 173 9.95 -15.18 29.88
CA LEU A 173 9.83 -15.53 31.30
C LEU A 173 8.38 -15.67 31.75
N LEU A 174 7.47 -14.80 31.28
CA LEU A 174 6.03 -14.92 31.54
C LEU A 174 5.47 -16.23 30.98
N VAL A 175 5.82 -16.57 29.73
CA VAL A 175 5.44 -17.84 29.11
C VAL A 175 6.04 -19.00 29.91
N GLY A 176 7.33 -18.95 30.24
CA GLY A 176 8.02 -19.95 31.07
C GLY A 176 7.39 -20.15 32.45
N ALA A 177 6.89 -19.08 33.08
CA ALA A 177 6.21 -19.14 34.38
C ALA A 177 4.91 -19.95 34.34
N LEU A 178 4.28 -20.12 33.18
CA LEU A 178 3.12 -21.00 33.01
C LEU A 178 3.49 -22.48 33.17
N PHE A 179 4.73 -22.83 32.83
CA PHE A 179 5.28 -24.19 32.85
C PHE A 179 6.08 -24.50 34.12
N ALA A 180 6.76 -23.51 34.71
CA ALA A 180 7.57 -23.69 35.91
C ALA A 180 6.72 -23.64 37.19
N ARG A 181 6.64 -24.75 37.93
CA ARG A 181 5.81 -24.82 39.15
C ARG A 181 6.48 -24.22 40.39
N ARG A 182 7.74 -24.58 40.63
CA ARG A 182 8.51 -24.16 41.81
C ARG A 182 9.02 -22.71 41.71
N TRP A 183 9.37 -22.30 40.49
CA TRP A 183 9.99 -20.99 40.22
C TRP A 183 9.01 -19.94 39.70
N ARG A 184 7.70 -20.23 39.68
CA ARG A 184 6.68 -19.37 39.07
C ARG A 184 6.76 -17.93 39.58
N ILE A 185 6.74 -17.75 40.90
CA ILE A 185 6.73 -16.41 41.51
C ILE A 185 8.05 -15.67 41.18
N GLY A 186 9.19 -16.36 41.23
CA GLY A 186 10.48 -15.78 40.86
C GLY A 186 10.54 -15.34 39.39
N LEU A 187 10.03 -16.15 38.47
CA LEU A 187 9.97 -15.80 37.04
C LEU A 187 9.01 -14.64 36.77
N LEU A 188 7.86 -14.60 37.44
CA LEU A 188 6.91 -13.48 37.33
C LEU A 188 7.50 -12.18 37.87
N ALA A 189 8.19 -12.23 39.03
CA ALA A 189 8.86 -11.07 39.60
C ALA A 189 9.98 -10.56 38.69
N LEU A 190 10.82 -11.46 38.16
CA LEU A 190 11.89 -11.09 37.23
C LEU A 190 11.32 -10.50 35.93
N ALA A 191 10.25 -11.10 35.38
CA ALA A 191 9.59 -10.57 34.20
C ALA A 191 9.02 -9.17 34.44
N ALA A 192 8.39 -8.93 35.60
CA ALA A 192 7.89 -7.62 35.98
C ALA A 192 9.03 -6.60 36.09
N VAL A 193 10.13 -6.93 36.79
CA VAL A 193 11.30 -6.05 36.92
C VAL A 193 11.89 -5.70 35.56
N LEU A 194 12.05 -6.68 34.66
CA LEU A 194 12.54 -6.44 33.30
C LEU A 194 11.56 -5.59 32.47
N ALA A 195 10.25 -5.79 32.60
CA ALA A 195 9.26 -4.99 31.89
C ALA A 195 9.27 -3.52 32.39
N PHE A 196 9.30 -3.29 33.70
CA PHE A 196 9.30 -1.94 34.29
C PHE A 196 10.61 -1.17 34.10
N SER A 197 11.75 -1.87 34.02
CA SER A 197 13.06 -1.24 33.78
C SER A 197 13.38 -1.02 32.29
N ALA A 198 12.48 -1.41 31.37
CA ALA A 198 12.72 -1.25 29.94
C ALA A 198 12.73 0.25 29.56
N SER A 199 13.90 0.73 29.13
CA SER A 199 14.15 2.15 28.87
C SER A 199 13.74 2.58 27.45
N TRP A 200 12.45 2.43 27.14
CA TRP A 200 11.87 2.76 25.83
C TRP A 200 12.22 4.21 25.39
N PRO A 201 12.68 4.40 24.15
CA PRO A 201 12.86 5.74 23.60
C PRO A 201 11.51 6.46 23.51
N ARG A 202 11.53 7.79 23.60
CA ARG A 202 10.32 8.61 23.45
C ARG A 202 9.76 8.43 22.03
N PRO A 203 8.45 8.19 21.85
CA PRO A 203 7.87 7.93 20.53
C PRO A 203 8.20 8.99 19.48
N GLN A 204 8.29 10.27 19.87
CA GLN A 204 8.59 11.39 18.97
C GLN A 204 10.00 11.32 18.36
N MET A 205 10.89 10.48 18.90
CA MET A 205 12.24 10.27 18.34
C MET A 205 12.26 9.19 17.24
N LEU A 206 11.15 8.47 17.05
CA LEU A 206 11.03 7.33 16.12
C LEU A 206 9.82 7.45 15.19
N LEU A 207 8.81 8.21 15.59
CA LEU A 207 7.51 8.29 14.94
C LEU A 207 7.15 9.76 14.74
N THR A 208 6.45 10.04 13.65
CA THR A 208 5.84 11.33 13.35
C THR A 208 4.33 11.26 13.58
N GLU A 209 3.67 12.42 13.65
CA GLU A 209 2.21 12.50 13.76
C GLU A 209 1.54 11.84 12.56
N ALA A 210 0.47 11.08 12.84
CA ALA A 210 -0.37 10.46 11.83
C ALA A 210 -1.82 10.95 11.94
N ARG A 211 -2.52 10.86 10.82
CA ARG A 211 -3.96 11.06 10.68
C ARG A 211 -4.61 9.73 10.33
N SER A 212 -5.93 9.63 10.52
CA SER A 212 -6.70 8.43 10.17
C SER A 212 -6.57 8.06 8.69
N THR A 213 -6.23 9.02 7.84
CA THR A 213 -6.04 8.85 6.40
C THR A 213 -4.58 8.71 5.99
N SER A 214 -3.58 8.73 6.90
CA SER A 214 -2.16 8.91 6.50
C SER A 214 -1.66 7.96 5.41
N PHE A 215 -2.08 6.70 5.43
CA PHE A 215 -1.66 5.71 4.44
C PHE A 215 -2.73 5.43 3.36
N GLN A 216 -3.80 6.22 3.31
CA GLN A 216 -4.80 6.15 2.24
C GLN A 216 -4.22 6.72 0.95
N ARG A 217 -4.70 6.21 -0.18
CA ARG A 217 -4.37 6.66 -1.54
C ARG A 217 -5.65 6.89 -2.32
N SER A 218 -5.55 7.60 -3.44
CA SER A 218 -6.70 7.87 -4.33
C SER A 218 -7.41 6.57 -4.74
N PRO A 219 -8.71 6.40 -4.37
CA PRO A 219 -9.51 5.27 -4.82
C PRO A 219 -10.01 5.46 -6.27
N LEU A 220 -9.80 6.64 -6.85
CA LEU A 220 -10.28 7.02 -8.18
C LEU A 220 -9.36 6.52 -9.28
N ALA A 221 -9.94 6.25 -10.45
CA ALA A 221 -9.15 5.97 -11.64
C ALA A 221 -8.24 7.15 -11.97
N PHE A 222 -6.92 6.93 -12.08
CA PHE A 222 -5.98 7.94 -12.59
C PHE A 222 -6.17 8.04 -14.11
N SER A 223 -7.31 8.59 -14.51
CA SER A 223 -7.82 8.72 -15.87
C SER A 223 -7.70 10.16 -16.32
N ASP A 224 -7.66 10.36 -17.64
CA ASP A 224 -7.76 11.68 -18.25
C ASP A 224 -8.94 12.49 -17.69
N THR A 225 -10.14 11.92 -17.64
CA THR A 225 -11.33 12.62 -17.13
C THR A 225 -11.19 13.04 -15.67
N ASN A 226 -10.73 12.15 -14.76
CA ASN A 226 -10.59 12.50 -13.33
C ASN A 226 -9.47 13.53 -13.09
N VAL A 227 -8.34 13.38 -13.76
CA VAL A 227 -7.21 14.31 -13.62
C VAL A 227 -7.59 15.69 -14.15
N LEU A 228 -8.26 15.78 -15.31
CA LEU A 228 -8.68 17.06 -15.87
C LEU A 228 -9.83 17.70 -15.07
N GLN A 229 -10.72 16.91 -14.48
CA GLN A 229 -11.69 17.42 -13.51
C GLN A 229 -10.99 18.03 -12.29
N GLY A 230 -9.97 17.36 -11.77
CA GLY A 230 -9.12 17.89 -10.70
C GLY A 230 -8.46 19.22 -11.08
N GLY A 231 -8.01 19.35 -12.33
CA GLY A 231 -7.49 20.61 -12.86
C GLY A 231 -8.52 21.73 -12.86
N ARG A 232 -9.76 21.47 -13.28
CA ARG A 232 -10.86 22.45 -13.24
C ARG A 232 -11.15 22.92 -11.81
N LEU A 233 -11.24 21.97 -10.88
CA LEU A 233 -11.45 22.24 -9.46
C LEU A 233 -10.29 23.06 -8.86
N TYR A 234 -9.05 22.70 -9.20
CA TYR A 234 -7.87 23.44 -8.78
C TYR A 234 -7.89 24.89 -9.26
N GLN A 235 -8.23 25.13 -10.55
CA GLN A 235 -8.31 26.48 -11.08
C GLN A 235 -9.42 27.29 -10.40
N ALA A 236 -10.57 26.68 -10.11
CA ALA A 236 -11.70 27.34 -9.48
C ALA A 236 -11.43 27.70 -8.00
N HIS A 237 -10.75 26.82 -7.25
CA HIS A 237 -10.70 26.92 -5.78
C HIS A 237 -9.30 27.18 -5.21
N CYS A 238 -8.23 26.88 -5.94
CA CYS A 238 -6.86 26.92 -5.39
C CYS A 238 -5.95 27.92 -6.10
N ALA A 239 -6.11 28.08 -7.41
CA ALA A 239 -5.19 28.87 -8.25
C ALA A 239 -5.18 30.37 -7.92
N GLY A 240 -6.25 30.92 -7.35
CA GLY A 240 -6.29 32.33 -6.91
C GLY A 240 -5.18 32.67 -5.92
N CYS A 241 -4.85 31.74 -5.02
CA CYS A 241 -3.76 31.89 -4.04
C CYS A 241 -2.47 31.19 -4.50
N HIS A 242 -2.57 29.94 -4.99
CA HIS A 242 -1.41 29.12 -5.32
C HIS A 242 -0.88 29.29 -6.76
N GLY A 243 -1.55 30.09 -7.60
CA GLY A 243 -1.19 30.31 -9.00
C GLY A 243 -1.67 29.20 -9.93
N ALA A 244 -1.93 29.52 -11.21
CA ALA A 244 -2.38 28.55 -12.20
C ALA A 244 -1.36 27.41 -12.45
N LYS A 245 -0.08 27.69 -12.19
CA LYS A 245 1.05 26.74 -12.31
C LYS A 245 1.43 26.05 -10.98
N ALA A 246 0.65 26.26 -9.91
CA ALA A 246 0.95 25.73 -8.58
C ALA A 246 2.30 26.22 -7.99
N ASP A 247 2.76 27.40 -8.41
CA ASP A 247 4.05 28.00 -8.05
C ASP A 247 3.97 28.98 -6.87
N GLY A 248 2.81 29.07 -6.21
CA GLY A 248 2.58 29.97 -5.08
C GLY A 248 2.43 31.44 -5.50
N ARG A 249 2.27 31.73 -6.80
CA ARG A 249 2.19 33.11 -7.34
C ARG A 249 0.78 33.43 -7.86
N GLY A 250 -0.24 33.09 -7.07
CA GLY A 250 -1.62 33.48 -7.38
C GLY A 250 -1.83 34.99 -7.25
N ALA A 251 -2.87 35.51 -7.91
CA ALA A 251 -3.20 36.95 -7.87
C ALA A 251 -3.47 37.45 -6.44
N LEU A 252 -3.93 36.57 -5.55
CA LEU A 252 -4.20 36.89 -4.14
C LEU A 252 -2.98 36.67 -3.24
N ALA A 253 -1.89 36.05 -3.72
CA ALA A 253 -0.77 35.60 -2.88
C ALA A 253 -0.17 36.73 -2.01
N ALA A 254 0.02 37.93 -2.59
CA ALA A 254 0.60 39.07 -1.90
C ALA A 254 -0.34 39.72 -0.86
N SER A 255 -1.65 39.45 -0.93
CA SER A 255 -2.63 39.96 0.04
C SER A 255 -2.77 39.09 1.30
N LEU A 256 -2.16 37.90 1.31
CA LEU A 256 -2.29 36.95 2.41
C LEU A 256 -1.26 37.22 3.51
N PRO A 257 -1.60 37.01 4.79
CA PRO A 257 -0.67 37.16 5.91
C PRO A 257 0.55 36.23 5.84
N THR A 258 0.43 35.13 5.10
CA THR A 258 1.50 34.16 4.87
C THR A 258 1.49 33.77 3.40
N TRP A 259 2.67 33.81 2.78
CA TRP A 259 2.80 33.49 1.36
C TRP A 259 2.37 32.03 1.10
N PRO A 260 1.50 31.77 0.09
CA PRO A 260 1.07 30.42 -0.24
C PRO A 260 2.24 29.52 -0.63
N SER A 261 2.26 28.29 -0.11
CA SER A 261 3.26 27.30 -0.49
C SER A 261 3.17 26.91 -1.97
N VAL A 262 4.32 26.59 -2.57
CA VAL A 262 4.40 25.92 -3.87
C VAL A 262 3.79 24.51 -3.76
N LEU A 263 2.86 24.16 -4.65
CA LEU A 263 2.20 22.84 -4.69
C LEU A 263 2.81 21.95 -5.80
N GLY A 264 4.14 21.93 -5.86
CA GLY A 264 4.94 21.18 -6.85
C GLY A 264 5.54 19.89 -6.29
N ALA A 265 6.67 19.44 -6.87
CA ALA A 265 7.25 18.13 -6.56
C ALA A 265 7.53 17.89 -5.07
N ALA A 266 8.10 18.90 -4.39
CA ALA A 266 8.39 18.84 -2.96
C ALA A 266 7.16 18.58 -2.06
N LEU A 267 5.94 18.82 -2.56
CA LEU A 267 4.71 18.48 -1.83
C LEU A 267 4.54 16.97 -1.69
N PHE A 268 4.95 16.19 -2.68
CA PHE A 268 4.76 14.74 -2.76
C PHE A 268 5.99 13.93 -2.35
N ASP A 269 7.14 14.59 -2.20
CA ASP A 269 8.41 13.96 -1.80
C ASP A 269 8.34 13.41 -0.36
N ASN A 270 7.84 14.20 0.59
CA ASN A 270 7.88 13.86 2.02
C ASN A 270 6.50 13.92 2.71
N ARG A 271 5.41 13.82 1.93
CA ARG A 271 4.05 13.88 2.51
C ARG A 271 3.16 12.79 1.94
N PRO A 272 2.60 11.91 2.79
CA PRO A 272 1.63 10.93 2.36
C PRO A 272 0.38 11.61 1.78
N GLU A 273 -0.12 11.04 0.68
CA GLU A 273 -1.26 11.59 -0.06
C GLU A 273 -2.50 11.74 0.79
N GLY A 274 -2.78 10.76 1.65
CA GLY A 274 -3.94 10.80 2.54
C GLY A 274 -3.82 11.86 3.64
N GLU A 275 -2.62 12.29 4.03
CA GLU A 275 -2.46 13.46 4.91
C GLU A 275 -2.72 14.77 4.18
N LEU A 276 -2.35 14.85 2.89
CA LEU A 276 -2.70 15.98 2.04
C LEU A 276 -4.22 16.05 1.87
N HIS A 277 -4.87 14.91 1.60
CA HIS A 277 -6.33 14.82 1.49
C HIS A 277 -7.01 15.30 2.77
N TRP A 278 -6.59 14.78 3.92
CA TRP A 278 -7.11 15.19 5.22
C TRP A 278 -6.90 16.68 5.49
N ARG A 279 -5.74 17.24 5.12
CA ARG A 279 -5.47 18.66 5.32
C ARG A 279 -6.40 19.54 4.49
N VAL A 280 -6.66 19.15 3.25
CA VAL A 280 -7.64 19.83 2.40
C VAL A 280 -9.04 19.68 2.98
N ALA A 281 -9.44 18.47 3.35
CA ALA A 281 -10.76 18.18 3.93
C ALA A 281 -11.04 18.91 5.25
N GLN A 282 -10.02 19.16 6.08
CA GLN A 282 -10.15 19.92 7.32
C GLN A 282 -10.01 21.44 7.15
N GLY A 283 -9.73 21.90 5.93
CA GLY A 283 -9.50 23.32 5.67
C GLY A 283 -8.25 23.90 6.34
N GLY A 284 -7.19 23.08 6.49
CA GLY A 284 -6.00 23.46 7.26
C GLY A 284 -6.31 23.53 8.75
N GLY A 285 -5.72 22.64 9.56
CA GLY A 285 -6.11 22.41 10.96
C GLY A 285 -6.11 23.62 11.92
N PRO A 286 -6.34 23.39 13.23
CA PRO A 286 -6.65 24.45 14.21
C PRO A 286 -5.64 25.61 14.28
N ALA A 287 -4.35 25.35 14.03
CA ALA A 287 -3.31 26.37 13.99
C ALA A 287 -3.40 27.32 12.77
N LEU A 288 -4.01 26.89 11.66
CA LEU A 288 -4.25 27.67 10.44
C LEU A 288 -5.67 28.25 10.39
N SER A 289 -6.62 27.64 11.10
CA SER A 289 -7.98 28.15 11.28
C SER A 289 -8.00 29.50 12.00
N ALA A 290 -7.04 29.75 12.91
CA ALA A 290 -6.83 31.05 13.54
C ALA A 290 -6.34 32.15 12.57
N SER A 291 -5.82 31.78 11.39
CA SER A 291 -5.32 32.72 10.37
C SER A 291 -6.35 33.03 9.26
N GLY A 292 -7.55 32.43 9.29
CA GLY A 292 -8.61 32.65 8.29
C GLY A 292 -8.29 32.20 6.86
N SER A 293 -7.14 31.58 6.60
CA SER A 293 -6.55 31.43 5.26
C SER A 293 -7.15 30.32 4.39
N HIS A 294 -8.04 29.48 4.94
CA HIS A 294 -8.50 28.25 4.28
C HIS A 294 -9.97 27.89 4.53
N ALA A 295 -10.79 28.83 5.04
CA ALA A 295 -12.21 28.62 5.34
C ALA A 295 -13.08 28.21 4.12
N PHE A 296 -12.57 28.37 2.89
CA PHE A 296 -13.23 27.97 1.65
C PHE A 296 -13.09 26.46 1.31
N LEU A 297 -12.28 25.71 2.04
CA LEU A 297 -12.01 24.29 1.74
C LEU A 297 -13.14 23.33 2.18
N ALA A 298 -14.20 23.82 2.81
CA ALA A 298 -15.43 23.07 3.06
C ALA A 298 -16.33 22.90 1.82
N VAL A 299 -15.85 23.30 0.63
CA VAL A 299 -16.61 23.29 -0.64
C VAL A 299 -16.41 21.99 -1.44
N LEU A 300 -15.27 21.30 -1.29
CA LEU A 300 -14.95 20.11 -2.09
C LEU A 300 -15.37 18.82 -1.39
N GLY A 301 -15.99 17.91 -2.16
CA GLY A 301 -16.28 16.54 -1.73
C GLY A 301 -15.01 15.67 -1.63
N PRO A 302 -15.06 14.53 -0.92
CA PRO A 302 -13.89 13.66 -0.72
C PRO A 302 -13.22 13.20 -2.03
N ASP A 303 -14.00 12.86 -3.05
CA ASP A 303 -13.48 12.43 -4.36
C ASP A 303 -12.90 13.61 -5.15
N GLU A 304 -13.49 14.80 -5.05
CA GLU A 304 -12.99 16.01 -5.70
C GLU A 304 -11.62 16.42 -5.15
N ILE A 305 -11.39 16.24 -3.85
CA ILE A 305 -10.08 16.44 -3.23
C ILE A 305 -9.05 15.47 -3.83
N TRP A 306 -9.42 14.19 -4.00
CA TRP A 306 -8.53 13.21 -4.66
C TRP A 306 -8.24 13.58 -6.11
N GLN A 307 -9.23 14.05 -6.87
CA GLN A 307 -9.03 14.54 -8.24
C GLN A 307 -8.03 15.70 -8.28
N VAL A 308 -8.15 16.68 -7.37
CA VAL A 308 -7.19 17.80 -7.26
C VAL A 308 -5.78 17.30 -6.94
N LEU A 309 -5.63 16.35 -6.02
CA LEU A 309 -4.32 15.77 -5.69
C LEU A 309 -3.71 14.98 -6.85
N ASP A 310 -4.53 14.22 -7.59
CA ASP A 310 -4.09 13.48 -8.79
C ASP A 310 -3.66 14.44 -9.91
N TYR A 311 -4.40 15.55 -10.10
CA TYR A 311 -4.00 16.65 -10.98
C TYR A 311 -2.66 17.28 -10.59
N LEU A 312 -2.52 17.69 -9.33
CA LEU A 312 -1.29 18.30 -8.82
C LEU A 312 -0.09 17.36 -8.96
N ARG A 313 -0.30 16.06 -8.78
CA ARG A 313 0.75 15.05 -8.99
C ARG A 313 1.18 14.95 -10.44
N LEU A 314 0.23 14.92 -11.38
CA LEU A 314 0.56 14.88 -12.80
C LEU A 314 1.25 16.18 -13.25
N GLN A 315 0.78 17.32 -12.76
CA GLN A 315 1.39 18.62 -13.03
C GLN A 315 2.81 18.71 -12.47
N ALA A 316 3.04 18.26 -11.23
CA ALA A 316 4.36 18.24 -10.60
C ALA A 316 5.33 17.31 -11.36
N TYR A 317 4.88 16.13 -11.79
CA TYR A 317 5.67 15.27 -12.66
C TYR A 317 5.98 15.96 -14.00
N GLY A 318 4.97 16.59 -14.60
CA GLY A 318 5.06 17.43 -15.79
C GLY A 318 6.19 18.45 -15.69
N THR A 319 6.19 19.27 -14.64
CA THR A 319 7.14 20.37 -14.49
C THR A 319 8.53 19.92 -14.02
N SER A 320 8.65 18.86 -13.21
CA SER A 320 9.94 18.39 -12.69
C SER A 320 10.63 17.31 -13.55
N GLY A 321 9.94 16.76 -14.54
CA GLY A 321 10.42 15.59 -15.28
C GLY A 321 10.45 14.32 -14.44
N GLY A 322 9.68 14.28 -13.35
CA GLY A 322 9.71 13.18 -12.37
C GLY A 322 10.87 13.26 -11.38
N THR A 323 11.67 14.32 -11.40
CA THR A 323 12.72 14.56 -10.40
C THR A 323 12.08 14.88 -9.05
N GLY A 324 12.55 14.25 -7.97
CA GLY A 324 12.04 14.45 -6.61
C GLY A 324 10.56 14.09 -6.45
N MET A 325 10.08 13.12 -7.23
CA MET A 325 8.70 12.66 -7.21
C MET A 325 8.63 11.14 -7.04
N PRO A 326 7.67 10.64 -6.26
CA PRO A 326 7.30 9.23 -6.35
C PRO A 326 6.77 8.93 -7.75
N ALA A 327 6.85 7.66 -8.14
CA ALA A 327 6.33 7.20 -9.42
C ALA A 327 4.83 7.50 -9.57
N ILE A 328 4.41 7.79 -10.80
CA ILE A 328 3.03 8.12 -11.13
C ILE A 328 2.46 7.15 -12.18
N PRO A 329 1.19 6.72 -12.06
CA PRO A 329 0.57 5.91 -13.08
C PRO A 329 0.40 6.72 -14.38
N ALA A 330 0.44 6.04 -15.52
CA ALA A 330 0.06 6.66 -16.79
C ALA A 330 -1.45 7.01 -16.76
N PRO A 331 -1.87 8.19 -17.25
CA PRO A 331 -3.28 8.51 -17.41
C PRO A 331 -3.99 7.41 -18.20
N VAL A 332 -5.02 6.81 -17.60
CA VAL A 332 -5.86 5.82 -18.26
C VAL A 332 -6.77 6.54 -19.24
N VAL A 333 -6.69 6.15 -20.50
CA VAL A 333 -7.46 6.72 -21.60
C VAL A 333 -8.25 5.62 -22.32
N GLU A 334 -9.35 6.00 -22.96
CA GLU A 334 -10.10 5.12 -23.87
C GLU A 334 -9.31 4.86 -25.15
N LEU A 335 -9.41 3.64 -25.67
CA LEU A 335 -8.64 3.12 -26.79
C LEU A 335 -9.54 2.44 -27.82
N ALA A 336 -9.16 2.59 -29.09
CA ALA A 336 -9.57 1.74 -30.19
C ALA A 336 -8.35 0.95 -30.68
N CYS A 337 -8.28 -0.34 -30.34
CA CYS A 337 -7.20 -1.24 -30.79
C CYS A 337 -7.60 -2.01 -32.06
N ARG A 338 -6.65 -2.19 -32.99
CA ARG A 338 -6.92 -2.85 -34.28
C ARG A 338 -7.47 -4.28 -34.15
N ASP A 339 -7.07 -4.98 -33.11
CA ASP A 339 -7.47 -6.37 -32.82
C ASP A 339 -8.51 -6.48 -31.69
N GLY A 340 -9.03 -5.35 -31.21
CA GLY A 340 -10.03 -5.32 -30.13
C GLY A 340 -9.51 -5.77 -28.75
N ARG A 341 -8.19 -5.90 -28.54
CA ARG A 341 -7.63 -6.44 -27.28
C ARG A 341 -7.98 -5.65 -26.02
N ALA A 342 -8.22 -4.35 -26.15
CA ALA A 342 -8.54 -3.48 -25.03
C ALA A 342 -9.34 -2.25 -25.47
N ALA A 343 -10.28 -1.85 -24.62
CA ALA A 343 -10.99 -0.57 -24.75
C ALA A 343 -10.34 0.56 -23.94
N ARG A 344 -9.41 0.24 -23.03
CA ARG A 344 -8.72 1.22 -22.15
C ARG A 344 -7.26 0.88 -21.97
N LEU A 345 -6.42 1.88 -21.71
CA LEU A 345 -4.99 1.70 -21.47
C LEU A 345 -4.69 0.74 -20.31
N SER A 346 -5.53 0.73 -19.27
CA SER A 346 -5.40 -0.22 -18.15
C SER A 346 -5.58 -1.69 -18.57
N GLY A 347 -6.30 -1.96 -19.66
CA GLY A 347 -6.48 -3.30 -20.24
C GLY A 347 -5.24 -3.83 -20.96
N LEU A 348 -4.27 -2.97 -21.27
CA LEU A 348 -2.99 -3.35 -21.92
C LEU A 348 -1.89 -3.71 -20.91
N ARG A 349 -2.19 -3.76 -19.60
CA ARG A 349 -1.24 -4.21 -18.58
C ARG A 349 -0.74 -5.63 -18.88
N GLY A 350 0.51 -5.88 -18.53
CA GLY A 350 1.25 -7.10 -18.88
C GLY A 350 2.28 -6.90 -19.98
N LEU A 351 2.14 -5.86 -20.80
CA LEU A 351 3.11 -5.49 -21.84
C LEU A 351 3.63 -4.05 -21.62
N PRO A 352 4.89 -3.76 -21.97
CA PRO A 352 5.38 -2.39 -22.02
C PRO A 352 4.63 -1.62 -23.11
N LEU A 353 4.34 -0.34 -22.87
CA LEU A 353 3.62 0.52 -23.82
C LEU A 353 4.46 1.75 -24.15
N ARG A 354 4.45 2.13 -25.42
CA ARG A 354 4.89 3.43 -25.89
C ARG A 354 3.66 4.24 -26.27
N VAL A 355 3.39 5.30 -25.51
CA VAL A 355 2.32 6.25 -25.85
C VAL A 355 2.94 7.40 -26.60
N MET A 356 2.50 7.66 -27.83
CA MET A 356 3.04 8.71 -28.68
C MET A 356 1.96 9.72 -29.06
N ALA A 357 2.29 11.00 -28.99
CA ALA A 357 1.45 12.05 -29.52
C ALA A 357 1.67 12.18 -31.03
N HIS A 358 0.66 11.85 -31.82
CA HIS A 358 0.73 11.91 -33.26
C HIS A 358 1.06 13.33 -33.73
N ALA A 359 2.05 13.46 -34.59
CA ALA A 359 2.44 14.71 -35.24
C ALA A 359 2.18 14.57 -36.75
N PRO A 360 1.25 15.36 -37.33
CA PRO A 360 0.99 15.33 -38.76
C PRO A 360 2.28 15.61 -39.57
N GLY A 361 2.58 14.76 -40.54
CA GLY A 361 3.77 14.89 -41.39
C GLY A 361 5.09 14.46 -40.76
N ALA A 362 5.09 13.98 -39.52
CA ALA A 362 6.27 13.33 -38.93
C ALA A 362 6.47 11.93 -39.55
N PRO A 363 7.72 11.44 -39.67
CA PRO A 363 7.97 10.07 -40.10
C PRO A 363 7.31 9.08 -39.15
N ASP A 364 6.81 7.97 -39.70
CA ASP A 364 6.24 6.90 -38.90
C ASP A 364 7.28 6.34 -37.94
N GLU A 365 6.90 6.24 -36.67
CA GLU A 365 7.72 5.59 -35.65
C GLU A 365 7.68 4.08 -35.88
N PRO A 366 8.83 3.39 -36.04
CA PRO A 366 8.85 1.95 -36.29
C PRO A 366 8.18 1.17 -35.15
N GLN A 367 7.34 0.21 -35.50
CA GLN A 367 6.77 -0.72 -34.52
C GLN A 367 7.87 -1.65 -33.99
N ASP A 368 7.83 -1.96 -32.69
CA ASP A 368 8.75 -2.89 -32.03
C ASP A 368 7.93 -4.02 -31.39
N PRO A 369 8.17 -5.29 -31.72
CA PRO A 369 7.36 -6.41 -31.21
C PRO A 369 7.45 -6.62 -29.69
N ARG A 370 8.38 -5.95 -29.01
CA ARG A 370 8.57 -6.06 -27.55
C ARG A 370 7.66 -5.13 -26.75
N LEU A 371 6.97 -4.19 -27.40
CA LEU A 371 6.08 -3.21 -26.77
C LEU A 371 4.86 -2.91 -27.64
N LEU A 372 3.81 -2.34 -27.05
CA LEU A 372 2.66 -1.85 -27.82
C LEU A 372 2.72 -0.34 -28.01
N THR A 373 2.39 0.12 -29.20
CA THR A 373 2.33 1.55 -29.54
C THR A 373 0.88 2.05 -29.45
N VAL A 374 0.66 3.06 -28.61
CA VAL A 374 -0.62 3.78 -28.48
C VAL A 374 -0.45 5.18 -29.05
N ALA A 375 -1.24 5.53 -30.06
CA ALA A 375 -1.22 6.88 -30.64
C ALA A 375 -2.30 7.78 -30.05
N LEU A 376 -1.92 8.95 -29.54
CA LEU A 376 -2.82 10.03 -29.19
C LEU A 376 -3.04 10.89 -30.44
N THR A 377 -4.28 11.07 -30.89
CA THR A 377 -4.56 11.77 -32.16
C THR A 377 -5.37 13.05 -32.03
N ARG A 378 -5.96 13.32 -30.85
CA ARG A 378 -6.79 14.51 -30.61
C ARG A 378 -7.90 14.69 -31.66
N GLY A 379 -8.55 13.59 -32.03
CA GLY A 379 -9.64 13.57 -33.01
C GLY A 379 -9.17 13.62 -34.46
N ALA A 380 -7.86 13.65 -34.74
CA ALA A 380 -7.37 13.55 -36.10
C ALA A 380 -7.79 12.21 -36.73
N THR A 381 -8.30 12.31 -37.95
CA THR A 381 -8.77 11.19 -38.76
C THR A 381 -7.69 10.85 -39.79
N GLY A 382 -7.22 9.61 -39.78
CA GLY A 382 -6.14 9.13 -40.65
C GLY A 382 -5.59 7.80 -40.16
N GLU A 383 -5.01 7.01 -41.06
CA GLU A 383 -4.31 5.79 -40.66
C GLU A 383 -3.03 6.16 -39.92
N VAL A 384 -2.99 5.89 -38.61
CA VAL A 384 -1.79 6.03 -37.79
C VAL A 384 -1.17 4.65 -37.60
N ASN A 385 0.15 4.56 -37.81
CA ASN A 385 0.92 3.34 -37.60
C ASN A 385 1.09 3.02 -36.10
N ALA A 386 0.03 2.51 -35.46
CA ALA A 386 -0.01 2.14 -34.04
C ALA A 386 -0.95 0.95 -33.79
N ASP A 387 -0.72 0.21 -32.70
CA ASP A 387 -1.55 -0.92 -32.28
C ASP A 387 -2.94 -0.46 -31.81
N CYS A 388 -2.96 0.65 -31.06
CA CYS A 388 -4.17 1.27 -30.53
C CYS A 388 -4.15 2.78 -30.70
N VAL A 389 -5.34 3.37 -30.82
CA VAL A 389 -5.52 4.82 -30.96
C VAL A 389 -6.37 5.36 -29.81
N ALA A 390 -5.92 6.45 -29.19
CA ALA A 390 -6.69 7.26 -28.26
C ALA A 390 -7.06 8.59 -28.96
N ALA A 391 -8.30 8.69 -29.42
CA ALA A 391 -8.76 9.84 -30.20
C ALA A 391 -9.24 11.02 -29.33
N SER A 392 -9.48 10.82 -28.04
CA SER A 392 -10.03 11.86 -27.16
C SER A 392 -9.10 13.08 -27.04
N GLY A 393 -9.70 14.28 -27.03
CA GLY A 393 -9.00 15.51 -26.68
C GLY A 393 -8.54 15.53 -25.22
N GLU A 394 -9.32 14.91 -24.32
CA GLU A 394 -8.94 14.76 -22.90
C GLU A 394 -7.69 13.90 -22.74
N ALA A 395 -7.59 12.81 -23.51
CA ALA A 395 -6.40 11.96 -23.53
C ALA A 395 -5.16 12.77 -23.94
N TRP A 396 -5.28 13.57 -25.00
CA TRP A 396 -4.21 14.47 -25.43
C TRP A 396 -3.83 15.48 -24.34
N ASP A 397 -4.80 16.15 -23.73
CA ASP A 397 -4.55 17.18 -22.72
C ASP A 397 -3.94 16.61 -21.42
N ALA A 398 -4.34 15.41 -21.01
CA ALA A 398 -3.76 14.72 -19.86
C ALA A 398 -2.27 14.39 -20.10
N TYR A 399 -1.91 13.93 -21.31
CA TYR A 399 -0.51 13.68 -21.64
C TYR A 399 0.30 14.96 -21.90
N ALA A 400 -0.34 16.05 -22.34
CA ALA A 400 0.28 17.39 -22.37
C ALA A 400 0.69 17.83 -20.96
N LEU A 401 -0.21 17.62 -19.98
CA LEU A 401 0.08 17.87 -18.58
C LEU A 401 1.23 16.98 -18.07
N ALA A 402 1.25 15.69 -18.43
CA ALA A 402 2.32 14.75 -18.09
C ALA A 402 3.69 15.12 -18.70
N ALA A 403 3.68 15.76 -19.88
CA ALA A 403 4.88 16.31 -20.51
C ALA A 403 5.31 17.67 -19.94
N GLY A 404 4.43 18.37 -19.23
CA GLY A 404 4.69 19.72 -18.75
C GLY A 404 4.69 20.77 -19.88
N VAL A 405 3.99 20.52 -20.97
CA VAL A 405 3.91 21.40 -22.14
C VAL A 405 2.46 21.84 -22.39
N PRO A 406 2.23 22.99 -23.06
CA PRO A 406 0.89 23.34 -23.51
C PRO A 406 0.33 22.27 -24.45
N SER A 407 -0.99 22.12 -24.47
CA SER A 407 -1.69 21.16 -25.33
C SER A 407 -1.27 21.24 -26.81
N ALA A 408 -1.10 22.46 -27.35
CA ALA A 408 -0.66 22.65 -28.74
C ALA A 408 0.79 22.17 -29.00
N GLY A 409 1.62 22.08 -27.96
CA GLY A 409 3.02 21.70 -28.04
C GLY A 409 3.28 20.23 -27.69
N LEU A 410 2.27 19.36 -27.63
CA LEU A 410 2.49 17.94 -27.30
C LEU A 410 2.91 17.09 -28.51
N ALA A 411 2.57 17.51 -29.74
CA ALA A 411 2.78 16.71 -30.95
C ALA A 411 4.23 16.22 -31.06
N GLY A 412 4.42 14.91 -31.26
CA GLY A 412 5.74 14.27 -31.33
C GLY A 412 6.33 13.85 -29.98
N ALA A 413 5.69 14.17 -28.85
CA ALA A 413 6.09 13.64 -27.56
C ALA A 413 5.85 12.12 -27.47
N GLN A 414 6.69 11.43 -26.70
CA GLN A 414 6.55 10.01 -26.46
C GLN A 414 6.71 9.68 -24.98
N PHE A 415 6.04 8.64 -24.52
CA PHE A 415 6.05 8.20 -23.13
C PHE A 415 6.23 6.69 -23.08
N MET A 416 7.04 6.23 -22.13
CA MET A 416 7.24 4.82 -21.86
C MET A 416 6.46 4.44 -20.61
N VAL A 417 5.63 3.40 -20.72
CA VAL A 417 4.80 2.86 -19.66
C VAL A 417 5.21 1.41 -19.42
N ASP A 418 5.41 1.02 -18.16
CA ASP A 418 5.76 -0.37 -17.86
C ASP A 418 4.55 -1.31 -17.88
N ARG A 419 4.83 -2.61 -17.73
CA ARG A 419 3.82 -3.68 -17.70
C ARG A 419 2.76 -3.50 -16.62
N ARG A 420 3.00 -2.65 -15.61
CA ARG A 420 2.09 -2.39 -14.49
C ARG A 420 1.30 -1.09 -14.67
N GLY A 421 1.57 -0.33 -15.73
CA GLY A 421 0.89 0.92 -16.05
C GLY A 421 1.53 2.16 -15.43
N TRP A 422 2.80 2.08 -14.99
CA TRP A 422 3.53 3.24 -14.47
C TRP A 422 4.19 4.02 -15.58
N LEU A 423 4.11 5.34 -15.51
CA LEU A 423 4.86 6.23 -16.38
C LEU A 423 6.33 6.16 -15.98
N ARG A 424 7.17 5.62 -16.87
CA ARG A 424 8.59 5.39 -16.62
C ARG A 424 9.44 6.46 -17.24
N ALA A 425 9.19 6.86 -18.47
CA ALA A 425 10.00 7.86 -19.14
C ALA A 425 9.15 8.73 -20.07
N ARG A 426 9.68 9.89 -20.42
CA ARG A 426 9.09 10.78 -21.41
C ARG A 426 10.17 11.39 -22.30
N ARG A 427 9.85 11.57 -23.57
CA ARG A 427 10.60 12.37 -24.54
C ARG A 427 9.71 13.51 -25.01
N LEU A 428 10.22 14.74 -24.90
CA LEU A 428 9.54 15.92 -25.39
C LEU A 428 9.69 16.02 -26.92
N PRO A 429 8.82 16.79 -27.59
CA PRO A 429 8.93 17.02 -29.03
C PRO A 429 10.32 17.54 -29.42
N GLY A 430 10.85 17.07 -30.54
CA GLY A 430 12.17 17.48 -31.06
C GLY A 430 13.37 16.86 -30.34
N ALA A 431 13.17 15.96 -29.36
CA ALA A 431 14.26 15.20 -28.75
C ALA A 431 14.92 14.20 -29.72
N ALA A 432 16.20 13.90 -29.51
CA ALA A 432 17.02 12.99 -30.34
C ALA A 432 16.29 11.67 -30.67
N PRO A 433 16.44 11.12 -31.89
CA PRO A 433 15.46 10.20 -32.49
C PRO A 433 15.25 8.88 -31.75
N ALA A 434 16.28 8.35 -31.06
CA ALA A 434 16.24 7.03 -30.43
C ALA A 434 16.09 7.11 -28.91
N TRP A 435 15.27 6.21 -28.35
CA TRP A 435 15.21 5.96 -26.90
C TRP A 435 16.53 5.38 -26.40
N THR A 436 17.00 5.89 -25.27
CA THR A 436 18.18 5.37 -24.60
C THR A 436 17.95 5.14 -23.12
N SER A 437 18.77 4.30 -22.49
CA SER A 437 18.74 4.14 -21.03
C SER A 437 19.21 5.40 -20.28
N ALA A 438 19.78 6.40 -20.95
CA ALA A 438 20.12 7.70 -20.39
C ALA A 438 18.91 8.65 -20.30
N ASP A 439 17.77 8.31 -20.91
CA ASP A 439 16.52 9.05 -20.73
C ASP A 439 16.09 9.03 -19.25
N ASN A 440 15.33 10.04 -18.84
CA ASN A 440 14.78 10.14 -17.49
C ASN A 440 13.85 8.96 -17.17
N VAL A 441 14.38 7.85 -16.66
CA VAL A 441 13.55 6.69 -16.29
C VAL A 441 13.24 6.73 -14.80
N CYS A 442 11.98 6.87 -14.41
CA CYS A 442 11.54 6.70 -13.04
C CYS A 442 11.62 5.23 -12.61
N GLY A 443 12.02 4.99 -11.37
CA GLY A 443 12.04 3.71 -10.68
C GLY A 443 11.36 3.83 -9.31
N PRO A 444 11.47 2.78 -8.46
CA PRO A 444 10.78 2.73 -7.17
C PRO A 444 11.15 3.87 -6.21
N GLY A 445 12.36 4.41 -6.32
CA GLY A 445 12.87 5.52 -5.50
C GLY A 445 12.97 6.87 -6.24
N GLY A 446 12.23 7.06 -7.33
CA GLY A 446 12.35 8.26 -8.18
C GLY A 446 13.21 8.03 -9.43
N ARG A 447 13.83 9.08 -9.98
CA ARG A 447 14.63 8.97 -11.21
C ARG A 447 15.79 7.98 -11.04
N MET A 448 15.91 7.02 -11.95
CA MET A 448 17.06 6.12 -12.06
C MET A 448 18.16 6.84 -12.83
N GLU A 449 19.32 7.00 -12.19
CA GLU A 449 20.53 7.47 -12.86
C GLU A 449 21.18 6.27 -13.56
N ASN A 450 21.04 6.18 -14.88
CA ASN A 450 21.80 5.22 -15.67
C ASN A 450 22.77 5.99 -16.57
N THR A 451 24.06 5.74 -16.38
CA THR A 451 25.16 6.46 -17.04
C THR A 451 25.55 5.86 -18.39
N SER A 452 24.97 4.72 -18.75
CA SER A 452 25.18 4.08 -20.06
C SER A 452 24.03 4.44 -21.00
N ALA A 453 24.33 4.93 -22.21
CA ALA A 453 23.36 5.16 -23.27
C ALA A 453 23.15 3.88 -24.09
N GLY A 454 22.54 2.87 -23.48
CA GLY A 454 22.02 1.69 -24.18
C GLY A 454 20.75 2.01 -24.98
N GLY A 455 20.37 1.19 -25.96
CA GLY A 455 19.20 1.43 -26.80
C GLY A 455 17.86 1.10 -26.13
N LEU A 456 16.75 1.11 -26.90
CA LEU A 456 15.40 0.77 -26.42
C LEU A 456 15.33 -0.57 -25.66
N GLY A 457 16.12 -1.57 -26.07
CA GLY A 457 16.18 -2.85 -25.37
C GLY A 457 16.69 -2.74 -23.93
N ASP A 458 17.74 -1.96 -23.71
CA ASP A 458 18.32 -1.75 -22.38
C ASP A 458 17.39 -0.92 -21.50
N LEU A 459 16.66 0.03 -22.09
CA LEU A 459 15.61 0.80 -21.40
C LEU A 459 14.50 -0.13 -20.88
N LEU A 460 13.98 -1.02 -21.73
CA LEU A 460 12.94 -1.99 -21.34
C LEU A 460 13.45 -2.96 -20.26
N LEU A 461 14.69 -3.43 -20.38
CA LEU A 461 15.32 -4.28 -19.36
C LEU A 461 15.51 -3.54 -18.03
N ALA A 462 15.89 -2.26 -18.06
CA ALA A 462 16.03 -1.44 -16.86
C ALA A 462 14.67 -1.27 -16.15
N MET A 463 13.59 -1.04 -16.91
CA MET A 463 12.23 -0.98 -16.36
C MET A 463 11.81 -2.28 -15.68
N ASP A 464 12.16 -3.42 -16.28
CA ASP A 464 11.85 -4.76 -15.77
C ASP A 464 12.68 -5.14 -14.53
N ARG A 465 13.94 -4.72 -14.46
CA ARG A 465 14.82 -4.96 -13.29
C ARG A 465 14.40 -4.15 -12.06
N ALA A 466 13.74 -3.01 -12.27
CA ALA A 466 13.27 -2.14 -11.20
C ALA A 466 11.74 -1.94 -11.29
N PRO A 467 10.94 -2.99 -10.99
CA PRO A 467 9.49 -2.93 -11.12
C PRO A 467 8.87 -2.10 -9.99
N ILE A 468 7.96 -1.20 -10.35
CA ILE A 468 7.23 -0.36 -9.39
C ILE A 468 6.02 -1.14 -8.91
N ALA A 469 5.86 -1.32 -7.59
CA ALA A 469 4.72 -2.04 -7.03
C ALA A 469 3.42 -1.31 -7.40
N VAL A 470 2.43 -2.02 -7.93
CA VAL A 470 1.07 -1.47 -8.02
C VAL A 470 0.56 -1.40 -6.58
N PRO A 471 0.29 -0.22 -6.00
CA PRO A 471 -0.45 -0.15 -4.77
C PRO A 471 -1.82 -0.72 -5.11
N ASP A 472 -2.14 -1.89 -4.56
CA ASP A 472 -3.43 -2.52 -4.72
C ASP A 472 -4.45 -1.68 -3.95
N VAL A 473 -4.99 -0.65 -4.60
CA VAL A 473 -6.09 0.19 -4.09
C VAL A 473 -7.38 -0.08 -4.88
N ARG A 474 -7.31 -0.86 -5.95
CA ARG A 474 -8.41 -1.04 -6.92
C ARG A 474 -8.39 -2.43 -7.55
N ARG A 475 -9.01 -3.38 -6.86
CA ARG A 475 -9.85 -4.37 -7.55
C ARG A 475 -11.29 -3.97 -7.30
N ARG A 476 -11.84 -3.14 -8.20
CA ARG A 476 -13.29 -3.04 -8.37
C ARG A 476 -13.75 -4.28 -9.13
#